data_AF-A0A2S7WYP8-F1
#
_entry.id   AF-A0A2S7WYP8-F1
#
_cell.length_a   1.000
_cell.length_b   1.000
_cell.length_c   1.000
_cell.angle_alpha   90.00
_cell.angle_beta   90.00
_cell.angle_gamma   90.00
#
_symmetry.space_group_name_H-M   'P 1'
#
loop_
_entity.id
_entity.type
_entity.pdbx_description
1 polymer ?
#
loop_
_entity_poly.entity_id
_entity_poly.type
_entity_poly.pdbx_seq_one_letter_code
_entity_poly.pdbx_strand_id
1 'polypeptide(L)'
;MIKANKRSFKLLLISIISLLLYFFIENSERVNSTIVQIQNSGSYKVFGYFIFFNILKWFLVIFGIISLMMYLKIIFTRTNS
;
A
#
# COMPACT_ATOMS: atom_id res chain seq x y z
N MET A 1 4.62 -22.29 -19.90
CA MET A 1 3.72 -21.11 -19.91
C MET A 1 2.98 -20.82 -18.59
N ILE A 2 2.54 -21.80 -17.80
CA ILE A 2 1.66 -21.57 -16.63
C ILE A 2 2.36 -20.89 -15.43
N LYS A 3 3.64 -21.17 -15.18
CA LYS A 3 4.39 -20.59 -14.03
C LYS A 3 4.59 -19.07 -14.15
N ALA A 4 4.82 -18.54 -15.36
CA ALA A 4 4.95 -17.10 -15.59
C ALA A 4 3.65 -16.35 -15.30
N ASN A 5 2.49 -16.94 -15.63
CA ASN A 5 1.19 -16.35 -15.37
C ASN A 5 0.90 -16.20 -13.86
N LYS A 6 1.28 -17.21 -13.05
CA LYS A 6 1.11 -17.14 -11.59
C LYS A 6 1.94 -16.02 -10.94
N ARG A 7 3.16 -15.74 -11.45
CA ARG A 7 4.03 -14.69 -10.88
C ARG A 7 3.50 -13.30 -11.20
N SER A 8 3.06 -13.06 -12.43
CA SER A 8 2.43 -11.78 -12.82
C SER A 8 1.12 -11.55 -12.08
N PHE A 9 0.27 -12.58 -11.96
CA PHE A 9 -0.99 -12.47 -11.22
C PHE A 9 -0.79 -12.16 -9.73
N LYS A 10 0.25 -12.75 -9.10
CA LYS A 10 0.63 -12.40 -7.72
C LYS A 10 1.02 -10.93 -7.57
N LEU A 11 1.79 -10.37 -8.50
CA LEU A 11 2.18 -8.95 -8.45
C LEU A 11 0.97 -8.02 -8.59
N LEU A 12 0.03 -8.38 -9.46
CA LEU A 12 -1.23 -7.65 -9.60
C LEU A 12 -2.05 -7.69 -8.30
N LEU A 13 -2.24 -8.88 -7.71
CA LEU A 13 -2.92 -9.03 -6.42
C LEU A 13 -2.27 -8.20 -5.31
N ILE A 14 -0.94 -8.23 -5.21
CA ILE A 14 -0.19 -7.44 -4.22
C ILE A 14 -0.43 -5.95 -4.43
N SER A 15 -0.40 -5.46 -5.68
CA SER A 15 -0.65 -4.05 -5.96
C SER A 15 -2.08 -3.63 -5.57
N ILE A 16 -3.08 -4.46 -5.91
CA ILE A 16 -4.49 -4.20 -5.60
C ILE A 16 -4.68 -4.19 -4.09
N ILE A 17 -4.19 -5.20 -3.38
CA ILE A 17 -4.32 -5.31 -1.92
C ILE A 17 -3.62 -4.12 -1.23
N SER A 18 -2.43 -3.73 -1.69
CA SER A 18 -1.69 -2.59 -1.12
C SER A 18 -2.45 -1.28 -1.29
N LEU A 19 -3.01 -1.04 -2.48
CA LEU A 19 -3.82 0.15 -2.75
C LEU A 19 -5.17 0.12 -1.99
N LEU A 20 -5.79 -1.06 -1.86
CA LEU A 20 -7.02 -1.22 -1.08
C LEU A 20 -6.77 -0.94 0.41
N LEU A 21 -5.66 -1.45 0.95
CA LEU A 21 -5.24 -1.19 2.33
C LEU A 21 -4.97 0.30 2.54
N TYR A 22 -4.27 0.96 1.62
CA TYR A 22 -4.10 2.40 1.65
C TYR A 22 -5.44 3.13 1.68
N PHE A 23 -6.35 2.78 0.77
CA PHE A 23 -7.66 3.43 0.68
C PHE A 23 -8.51 3.19 1.92
N PHE A 24 -8.44 2.00 2.50
CA PHE A 24 -9.12 1.67 3.74
C PHE A 24 -8.57 2.47 4.93
N ILE A 25 -7.25 2.58 5.06
CA ILE A 25 -6.62 3.38 6.12
C ILE A 25 -6.99 4.86 5.95
N GLU A 26 -7.05 5.36 4.71
CA GLU A 26 -7.32 6.76 4.43
C GLU A 26 -8.78 7.17 4.65
N ASN A 27 -9.73 6.32 4.26
CA ASN A 27 -11.15 6.63 4.34
C ASN A 27 -11.81 6.11 5.63
N SER A 28 -11.08 5.33 6.44
CA SER A 28 -11.64 4.81 7.69
C SER A 28 -11.73 5.92 8.73
N GLU A 29 -12.96 6.31 9.06
CA GLU A 29 -13.26 7.25 10.14
C GLU A 29 -12.64 6.82 11.47
N ARG A 30 -12.56 5.51 11.74
CA ARG A 30 -11.96 4.98 12.97
C ARG A 30 -10.46 5.22 13.02
N VAL A 31 -9.77 5.05 11.89
CA VAL A 31 -8.33 5.31 11.82
C VAL A 31 -8.08 6.80 11.97
N ASN A 32 -8.88 7.63 11.28
CA ASN A 32 -8.74 9.07 11.34
C ASN A 32 -9.07 9.63 12.74
N SER A 33 -10.13 9.14 13.39
CA SER A 33 -10.48 9.52 14.77
C SER A 33 -9.39 9.09 15.76
N THR A 34 -8.78 7.93 15.55
CA THR A 34 -7.66 7.47 16.37
C THR A 34 -6.45 8.39 16.17
N ILE A 35 -6.12 8.77 14.94
CA ILE A 35 -5.04 9.72 14.64
C ILE A 35 -5.28 11.10 15.30
N VAL A 36 -6.50 11.61 15.25
CA VAL A 36 -6.87 12.89 15.87
C VAL A 36 -6.81 12.82 17.40
N GLN A 37 -7.32 11.75 18.00
CA GLN A 37 -7.21 11.53 19.45
C GLN A 37 -5.73 11.40 19.89
N ILE A 38 -4.93 10.73 19.07
CA ILE A 38 -3.49 10.58 19.23
C ILE A 38 -2.81 11.95 19.25
N GLN A 39 -3.12 12.83 18.29
CA GLN A 39 -2.57 14.18 18.24
C GLN A 39 -2.95 15.03 19.47
N ASN A 40 -4.19 14.92 19.95
CA ASN A 40 -4.68 15.72 21.07
C ASN A 40 -4.17 15.24 22.44
N SER A 41 -3.67 14.01 22.54
CA SER A 41 -3.24 13.43 23.83
C SER A 41 -1.89 13.96 24.36
N GLY A 42 -1.14 14.74 23.56
CA GLY A 42 0.10 15.40 23.99
C GLY A 42 1.24 14.46 24.43
N SER A 43 1.07 13.15 24.30
CA SER A 43 2.02 12.16 24.82
C SER A 43 3.11 11.84 23.80
N TYR A 44 4.37 11.93 24.21
CA TYR A 44 5.54 11.67 23.36
C TYR A 44 5.55 10.27 22.75
N LYS A 45 4.99 9.26 23.45
CA LYS A 45 4.87 7.89 22.91
C LYS A 45 3.91 7.83 21.72
N VAL A 46 2.93 8.71 21.72
CA VAL A 46 1.83 8.74 20.77
C VAL A 46 2.24 9.42 19.45
N PHE A 47 3.21 10.33 19.51
CA PHE A 47 3.87 10.91 18.35
C PHE A 47 4.60 9.87 17.47
N GLY A 48 5.23 8.86 18.09
CA GLY A 48 5.87 7.77 17.37
C GLY A 48 4.87 6.95 16.54
N TYR A 49 3.71 6.64 17.10
CA TYR A 49 2.63 5.96 16.38
C TYR A 49 2.09 6.80 15.23
N PHE A 50 1.90 8.11 15.42
CA PHE A 50 1.46 9.02 14.36
C PHE A 50 2.43 9.01 13.16
N ILE A 51 3.72 9.16 13.41
CA ILE A 51 4.75 9.10 12.35
C ILE A 51 4.74 7.73 11.67
N PHE A 52 4.68 6.65 12.45
CA PHE A 52 4.66 5.29 11.92
C PHE A 52 3.46 5.05 11.00
N PHE A 53 2.26 5.49 11.38
CA PHE A 53 1.06 5.38 10.55
C PHE A 53 1.20 6.15 9.23
N ASN A 54 1.75 7.37 9.26
CA ASN A 54 2.01 8.13 8.05
C ASN A 54 3.04 7.45 7.15
N ILE A 55 4.16 6.97 7.70
CA ILE A 55 5.17 6.23 6.94
C ILE A 55 4.57 4.97 6.32
N LEU A 56 3.79 4.20 7.09
CA LEU A 56 3.13 2.98 6.63
C LEU A 56 2.18 3.28 5.46
N LYS A 57 1.39 4.35 5.58
CA LYS A 57 0.47 4.81 4.54
C LYS A 57 1.23 5.13 3.24
N TRP A 58 2.28 5.94 3.31
CA TRP A 58 3.11 6.27 2.13
C TRP A 58 3.81 5.04 1.56
N PHE A 59 4.30 4.14 2.42
CA PHE A 59 4.92 2.89 2.02
C PHE A 59 3.94 2.00 1.23
N LEU A 60 2.69 1.88 1.64
CA LEU A 60 1.65 1.11 0.93
C LEU A 60 1.38 1.66 -0.48
N VAL A 61 1.37 2.99 -0.65
CA VAL A 61 1.21 3.63 -1.97
C VAL A 61 2.40 3.30 -2.86
N ILE A 62 3.61 3.57 -2.38
CA ILE A 62 4.85 3.35 -3.13
C ILE A 62 4.95 1.89 -3.53
N PHE A 63 4.67 0.98 -2.60
CA PHE A 63 4.72 -0.46 -2.85
C PHE A 63 3.65 -0.91 -3.87
N GLY A 64 2.45 -0.35 -3.80
CA GLY A 64 1.39 -0.58 -4.77
C GLY A 64 1.79 -0.15 -6.19
N ILE A 65 2.31 1.07 -6.33
CA ILE A 65 2.76 1.64 -7.61
C ILE A 65 3.92 0.83 -8.20
N ILE A 66 4.95 0.51 -7.39
CA ILE A 66 6.10 -0.29 -7.85
C ILE A 66 5.64 -1.66 -8.33
N SER A 67 4.77 -2.32 -7.58
CA SER A 67 4.23 -3.64 -7.94
C SER A 67 3.44 -3.60 -9.26
N LEU A 68 2.65 -2.54 -9.45
CA LEU A 68 1.91 -2.29 -10.69
C LEU A 68 2.86 -2.04 -11.88
N MET A 69 3.89 -1.21 -11.71
CA MET A 69 4.90 -0.96 -12.74
C MET A 69 5.64 -2.24 -13.15
N MET A 70 6.03 -3.07 -12.18
CA MET A 70 6.64 -4.37 -12.47
C MET A 70 5.70 -5.29 -13.24
N TYR A 71 4.42 -5.33 -12.85
CA TYR A 71 3.40 -6.11 -13.56
C TYR A 71 3.24 -5.64 -15.02
N LEU A 72 3.12 -4.33 -15.25
CA LEU A 72 3.02 -3.75 -16.58
C LEU A 72 4.25 -4.07 -17.44
N LYS A 73 5.46 -3.92 -16.88
CA LYS A 73 6.71 -4.28 -17.58
C LYS A 73 6.71 -5.73 -18.04
N ILE A 74 6.29 -6.66 -17.17
CA ILE A 74 6.24 -8.09 -17.50
C ILE A 74 5.24 -8.38 -18.63
N ILE A 75 4.08 -7.72 -18.63
CA ILE A 75 3.11 -7.87 -19.74
C ILE A 75 3.70 -7.32 -21.03
N PHE A 76 4.24 -6.10 -21.00
CA PHE A 76 4.74 -5.44 -22.21
C PHE A 76 5.89 -6.21 -22.86
N THR A 77 6.84 -6.71 -22.06
CA THR A 77 7.92 -7.57 -22.55
C THR A 77 7.39 -8.87 -23.15
N ARG A 78 6.28 -9.41 -22.62
CA ARG A 78 5.67 -10.64 -23.14
C ARG A 78 4.86 -10.42 -24.42
N THR A 79 4.32 -9.24 -24.63
CA THR A 79 3.61 -8.87 -25.87
C THR A 79 4.56 -8.61 -27.04
N ASN A 80 5.76 -8.12 -26.76
CA ASN A 80 6.79 -7.80 -27.76
C ASN A 80 7.77 -8.96 -28.04
N SER A 81 7.55 -10.15 -27.47
CA SER A 81 8.35 -11.37 -27.66
C SER A 81 7.51 -12.46 -28.29
#